data_AF-A0A0D8ZNC4-F1
#
_entry.id   AF-A0A0D8ZNC4-F1
#
_cell.length_a   1.000
_cell.length_b   1.000
_cell.length_c   1.000
_cell.angle_alpha   90.00
_cell.angle_beta   90.00
_cell.angle_gamma   90.00
#
_symmetry.space_group_name_H-M   'P 1'
#
loop_
_entity.id
_entity.type
_entity.pdbx_description
1 polymer ?
#
loop_
_entity_poly.entity_id
_entity_poly.type
_entity_poly.pdbx_seq_one_letter_code
_entity_poly.pdbx_strand_id
1 'polypeptide(L)'
;MVTATNILYSVAAARRILGIYYPEIKVSIQVWAKVVLVISDGRRPRFISKKVFHQHFVDWRKEQAKALVVQRHHLLHSSFNVVNPKKDSMYRVVACKDALHCECEDYKNQIGFWGKAMCKHSFAALDFIGYRSFADYLAAQQVAAA
;
A
#
# COMPACT_ATOMS: atom_id res chain seq x y z
N MET A 1 18.07 1.90 1.13
CA MET A 1 17.44 3.10 0.55
C MET A 1 16.18 2.68 -0.23
N VAL A 2 15.04 3.32 0.01
CA VAL A 2 13.80 3.07 -0.74
C VAL A 2 13.82 3.89 -2.03
N THR A 3 13.39 3.30 -3.14
CA THR A 3 13.28 3.94 -4.46
C THR A 3 11.91 3.67 -5.06
N ALA A 4 11.49 4.49 -6.02
CA ALA A 4 10.23 4.30 -6.74
C ALA A 4 10.10 2.91 -7.37
N THR A 5 11.21 2.31 -7.79
CA THR A 5 11.24 0.97 -8.38
C THR A 5 11.14 -0.11 -7.30
N ASN A 6 11.93 0.00 -6.23
CA ASN A 6 12.04 -1.09 -5.24
C ASN A 6 10.85 -1.17 -4.28
N ILE A 7 10.11 -0.07 -4.07
CA ILE A 7 8.90 -0.07 -3.23
C ILE A 7 7.80 -0.94 -3.87
N LEU A 8 7.76 -1.00 -5.20
CA LEU A 8 6.76 -1.70 -5.99
C LEU A 8 7.28 -3.07 -6.46
N TYR A 9 8.44 -3.08 -7.10
CA TYR A 9 9.10 -4.29 -7.60
C TYR A 9 10.18 -4.70 -6.59
N SER A 10 9.77 -5.31 -5.48
CA SER A 10 10.68 -5.84 -4.46
C SER A 10 10.80 -7.36 -4.54
N VAL A 11 11.94 -7.89 -4.08
CA VAL A 11 12.13 -9.33 -3.86
C VAL A 11 11.05 -9.88 -2.92
N ALA A 12 10.66 -9.13 -1.90
CA ALA A 12 9.61 -9.52 -0.98
C ALA A 12 8.23 -9.64 -1.67
N ALA A 13 7.90 -8.72 -2.59
CA ALA A 13 6.70 -8.83 -3.41
C ALA A 13 6.78 -10.03 -4.35
N ALA A 14 7.92 -10.24 -5.02
CA ALA A 14 8.12 -11.39 -5.91
C ALA A 14 7.95 -12.73 -5.17
N ARG A 15 8.51 -12.85 -3.95
CA ARG A 15 8.33 -14.01 -3.07
C ARG A 15 6.86 -14.29 -2.77
N ARG A 16 6.11 -13.27 -2.37
CA ARG A 16 4.66 -13.39 -2.09
C ARG A 16 3.86 -13.79 -3.33
N ILE A 17 4.12 -13.16 -4.47
CA ILE A 17 3.45 -13.47 -5.75
C ILE A 17 3.72 -14.92 -6.19
N LEU A 18 4.93 -15.43 -5.96
CA LEU A 18 5.33 -16.79 -6.35
C LEU A 18 5.07 -17.86 -5.28
N GLY A 19 4.52 -17.50 -4.11
CA GLY A 19 4.31 -18.42 -3.00
C GLY A 19 5.63 -19.01 -2.46
N ILE A 20 6.72 -18.23 -2.48
CA ILE A 20 8.03 -18.64 -1.96
C ILE A 20 8.16 -18.13 -0.53
N TYR A 21 7.94 -19.03 0.44
CA TYR A 21 8.00 -18.70 1.87
C TYR A 21 9.32 -19.08 2.53
N TYR A 22 10.06 -20.00 1.93
CA TYR A 22 11.35 -20.50 2.39
C TYR A 22 12.45 -19.43 2.26
N PRO A 23 13.01 -18.91 3.37
CA PRO A 23 13.99 -17.83 3.35
C PRO A 23 15.32 -18.22 2.68
N GLU A 24 15.67 -19.50 2.69
CA GLU A 24 16.88 -20.09 2.09
C GLU A 24 16.88 -20.03 0.56
N ILE A 25 15.70 -20.00 -0.07
CA ILE A 25 15.59 -19.86 -1.53
C ILE A 25 15.97 -18.42 -1.90
N LYS A 26 17.16 -18.24 -2.48
CA LYS A 26 17.58 -16.93 -2.98
C LYS A 26 16.67 -16.52 -4.12
N VAL A 27 16.23 -15.27 -4.08
CA VAL A 27 15.38 -14.67 -5.11
C VAL A 27 16.01 -13.35 -5.54
N SER A 28 16.25 -13.20 -6.83
CA SER A 28 16.69 -11.95 -7.45
C SER A 28 15.67 -11.51 -8.50
N ILE A 29 15.64 -10.21 -8.76
CA ILE A 29 14.71 -9.61 -9.71
C ILE A 29 15.46 -8.69 -10.67
N GLN A 30 14.99 -8.63 -11.91
CA GLN A 30 15.42 -7.65 -12.89
C GLN A 30 14.17 -6.99 -13.48
N VAL A 31 14.10 -5.66 -13.38
CA VAL A 31 12.94 -4.89 -13.87
C VAL A 31 13.19 -4.51 -15.31
N TRP A 32 12.38 -5.03 -16.23
CA TRP A 32 12.44 -4.72 -17.66
C TRP A 32 11.30 -3.78 -18.05
N ALA A 33 11.20 -3.41 -19.32
CA ALA A 33 10.20 -2.45 -19.81
C ALA A 33 8.76 -2.87 -19.46
N LYS A 34 8.36 -4.10 -19.81
CA LYS A 34 6.98 -4.60 -19.64
C LYS A 34 6.80 -5.63 -18.51
N VAL A 35 7.90 -6.25 -18.08
CA VAL A 35 7.90 -7.40 -17.16
C VAL A 35 8.99 -7.26 -16.11
N VAL A 36 8.89 -8.06 -15.07
CA VAL A 36 9.96 -8.29 -14.09
C VAL A 36 10.40 -9.74 -14.24
N LEU A 37 11.66 -9.96 -14.57
CA LEU A 37 12.28 -11.27 -14.55
C LEU A 37 12.60 -11.63 -13.09
N VAL A 38 12.07 -12.73 -12.61
CA VAL A 38 12.33 -13.27 -11.26
C VAL A 38 13.12 -14.56 -11.40
N ILE A 39 14.29 -14.60 -10.77
CA ILE A 39 15.17 -15.76 -10.73
C ILE A 39 15.17 -16.26 -9.30
N SER A 40 14.94 -17.56 -9.11
CA SER A 40 14.93 -18.20 -7.80
C SER A 40 15.64 -19.54 -7.85
N ASP A 41 16.50 -19.80 -6.87
CA ASP A 41 17.29 -21.03 -6.82
C ASP A 41 16.39 -22.28 -6.83
N GLY A 42 16.79 -23.29 -7.61
CA GLY A 42 16.04 -24.55 -7.74
C GLY A 42 14.72 -24.45 -8.51
N ARG A 43 14.40 -23.30 -9.13
CA ARG A 43 13.19 -23.11 -9.96
C ARG A 43 13.53 -22.45 -11.29
N ARG A 44 12.70 -22.69 -12.31
CA ARG A 44 12.84 -22.02 -13.60
C ARG A 44 12.59 -20.51 -13.44
N PRO A 45 13.43 -19.63 -14.03
CA PRO A 45 13.17 -18.19 -14.06
C PRO A 45 11.80 -17.89 -14.67
N ARG A 46 11.12 -16.86 -14.14
CA ARG A 46 9.78 -16.47 -14.60
C ARG A 46 9.72 -14.99 -14.93
N PHE A 47 9.04 -14.67 -16.03
CA PHE A 47 8.61 -13.32 -16.33
C PHE A 47 7.25 -13.07 -15.69
N ILE A 48 7.16 -12.04 -14.87
CA ILE A 48 5.92 -11.60 -14.23
C ILE A 48 5.56 -10.22 -14.77
N SER A 49 4.30 -10.01 -15.15
CA SER A 49 3.87 -8.71 -15.65
C SER A 49 3.90 -7.65 -14.54
N LYS A 50 4.22 -6.40 -14.89
CA LYS A 50 4.18 -5.29 -13.92
C LYS A 50 2.78 -5.11 -13.32
N LYS A 51 1.72 -5.41 -14.08
CA LYS A 51 0.34 -5.38 -13.59
C LYS A 51 0.13 -6.24 -12.34
N VAL A 52 0.72 -7.44 -12.30
CA VAL A 52 0.64 -8.33 -11.14
C VAL A 52 1.29 -7.70 -9.90
N PHE A 53 2.44 -7.03 -10.07
CA PHE A 53 3.08 -6.32 -8.95
C PHE A 53 2.25 -5.13 -8.44
N HIS A 54 1.64 -4.37 -9.34
CA HIS A 54 0.74 -3.25 -8.96
C HIS A 54 -0.46 -3.76 -8.18
N GLN A 55 -1.12 -4.80 -8.68
CA GLN A 55 -2.27 -5.41 -8.01
C GLN A 55 -1.88 -5.94 -6.62
N HIS A 56 -0.81 -6.73 -6.55
CA HIS A 56 -0.27 -7.23 -5.29
C HIS A 56 0.12 -6.10 -4.31
N PHE A 57 0.67 -4.97 -4.79
CA PHE A 57 1.03 -3.82 -3.95
C PHE A 57 -0.18 -3.21 -3.23
N VAL A 58 -1.31 -3.11 -3.93
CA VAL A 58 -2.58 -2.63 -3.39
C VAL A 58 -3.17 -3.67 -2.46
N ASP A 59 -3.29 -4.92 -2.90
CA ASP A 59 -3.91 -6.00 -2.14
C ASP A 59 -3.18 -6.26 -0.83
N TRP A 60 -1.84 -6.25 -0.87
CA TRP A 60 -1.02 -6.43 0.32
C TRP A 60 -1.24 -5.31 1.34
N ARG A 61 -1.40 -4.07 0.90
CA ARG A 61 -1.69 -2.95 1.83
C ARG A 61 -3.10 -3.00 2.40
N LYS A 62 -4.08 -3.39 1.58
CA LYS A 62 -5.45 -3.65 2.05
C LYS A 62 -5.47 -4.77 3.09
N GLU A 63 -4.73 -5.85 2.85
CA GLU A 63 -4.62 -6.95 3.80
C GLU A 63 -3.96 -6.51 5.11
N GLN A 64 -2.87 -5.75 5.02
CA GLN A 64 -2.22 -5.18 6.21
C GLN A 64 -3.09 -4.16 6.96
N ALA A 65 -4.02 -3.49 6.27
CA ALA A 65 -4.93 -2.53 6.88
C ALA A 65 -5.94 -3.19 7.82
N LYS A 66 -6.38 -4.43 7.52
CA LYS A 66 -7.35 -5.18 8.34
C LYS A 66 -6.90 -5.42 9.78
N ALA A 67 -5.59 -5.44 10.01
CA ALA A 67 -5.01 -5.64 11.35
C ALA A 67 -4.88 -4.33 12.15
N LEU A 68 -5.29 -3.19 11.59
CA LEU A 68 -5.17 -1.87 12.21
C LEU A 68 -6.48 -1.48 12.87
N VAL A 69 -6.38 -0.77 14.00
CA VAL A 69 -7.53 -0.20 14.71
C VAL A 69 -7.62 1.28 14.37
N VAL A 70 -8.79 1.73 13.94
CA VAL A 70 -9.02 3.14 13.61
C VAL A 70 -9.88 3.78 14.69
N GLN A 71 -9.44 4.94 15.17
CA GLN A 71 -10.18 5.77 16.12
C GLN A 71 -10.37 7.15 15.50
N ARG A 72 -11.61 7.66 15.50
CA ARG A 72 -11.88 9.03 15.06
C ARG A 72 -11.36 10.01 16.11
N HIS A 73 -10.70 11.08 15.67
CA HIS A 73 -10.27 12.14 16.56
C HIS A 73 -11.48 12.89 17.13
N HIS A 74 -11.53 13.06 18.46
CA HIS A 74 -12.72 13.61 19.14
C HIS A 74 -13.08 15.04 18.72
N LEU A 75 -12.08 15.87 18.38
CA LEU A 75 -12.29 17.27 18.02
C LEU A 75 -12.29 17.53 16.50
N LEU A 76 -11.82 16.58 15.69
CA LEU A 76 -11.58 16.79 14.26
C LEU A 76 -12.18 15.62 13.49
N HIS A 77 -13.42 15.78 13.01
CA HIS A 77 -14.20 14.70 12.39
C HIS A 77 -13.56 14.09 11.13
N SER A 78 -12.68 14.83 10.47
CA SER A 78 -11.90 14.40 9.30
C SER A 78 -10.53 13.79 9.65
N SER A 79 -10.19 13.68 10.94
CA SER A 79 -8.91 13.15 11.41
C SER A 79 -9.11 11.82 12.13
N PHE A 80 -8.20 10.88 11.87
CA PHE A 80 -8.24 9.51 12.38
C PHE A 80 -6.87 9.12 12.93
N ASN A 81 -6.87 8.51 14.11
CA ASN A 81 -5.72 7.82 14.66
C ASN A 81 -5.78 6.36 14.24
N VAL A 82 -4.81 5.91 13.45
CA VAL A 82 -4.70 4.53 13.00
C VAL A 82 -3.59 3.84 13.78
N VAL A 83 -3.98 2.88 14.61
CA VAL A 83 -3.11 2.16 15.55
C VAL A 83 -2.80 0.77 15.01
N ASN A 84 -1.53 0.40 15.09
CA ASN A 84 -1.07 -0.96 14.85
C ASN A 84 -0.79 -1.65 16.20
N PRO A 85 -1.72 -2.46 16.74
CA PRO A 85 -1.60 -3.05 18.07
C PRO A 85 -0.40 -4.00 18.19
N LYS A 86 0.07 -4.58 17.08
CA LYS A 86 1.21 -5.50 17.08
C LYS A 86 2.57 -4.81 17.23
N LYS A 87 2.65 -3.53 16.88
CA LYS A 87 3.90 -2.76 16.86
C LYS A 87 3.89 -1.56 17.81
N ASP A 88 2.79 -1.40 18.55
CA ASP A 88 2.53 -0.25 19.39
C ASP A 88 2.87 1.08 18.69
N SER A 89 2.35 1.23 17.46
CA SER A 89 2.57 2.43 16.65
C SER A 89 1.26 3.05 16.19
N MET A 90 1.24 4.38 16.14
CA MET A 90 0.07 5.17 15.76
C MET A 90 0.46 6.18 14.69
N TYR A 91 -0.41 6.34 13.68
CA TYR A 91 -0.26 7.36 12.65
C TYR A 91 -1.57 8.11 12.47
N ARG A 92 -1.46 9.43 12.27
CA ARG A 92 -2.61 10.25 11.91
C ARG A 92 -2.91 10.11 10.42
N VAL A 93 -4.19 9.98 10.11
CA VAL A 93 -4.73 10.06 8.75
C VAL A 93 -5.78 11.18 8.72
N VAL A 94 -5.67 12.08 7.75
CA VAL A 94 -6.60 13.19 7.56
C VAL A 94 -7.30 13.03 6.22
N ALA A 95 -8.63 12.96 6.26
CA ALA A 95 -9.49 12.94 5.08
C ALA A 95 -9.68 14.37 4.55
N CYS A 96 -9.20 14.61 3.33
CA CYS A 96 -9.33 15.85 2.57
C CYS A 96 -10.16 15.61 1.31
N LYS A 97 -10.63 16.68 0.65
CA LYS A 97 -11.50 16.58 -0.54
C LYS A 97 -10.88 15.74 -1.68
N ASP A 98 -9.56 15.70 -1.77
CA ASP A 98 -8.79 15.11 -2.85
C ASP A 98 -7.96 13.88 -2.45
N ALA A 99 -7.80 13.61 -1.14
CA ALA A 99 -6.94 12.54 -0.66
C ALA A 99 -7.20 12.13 0.81
N LEU A 100 -6.63 10.99 1.21
CA LEU A 100 -6.43 10.62 2.62
C LEU A 100 -4.94 10.75 2.97
N HIS A 101 -4.56 11.87 3.58
CA HIS A 101 -3.18 12.17 3.94
C HIS A 101 -2.74 11.38 5.18
N CYS A 102 -1.63 10.66 5.08
CA CYS A 102 -1.04 9.94 6.20
C CYS A 102 0.38 10.42 6.50
N GLU A 103 0.74 10.45 7.77
CA GLU A 103 2.08 10.89 8.22
C GLU A 103 3.14 9.78 8.17
N CYS A 104 2.76 8.55 7.79
CA CYS A 104 3.69 7.43 7.77
C CYS A 104 4.70 7.51 6.62
N GLU A 105 5.85 6.87 6.83
CA GLU A 105 6.96 6.89 5.87
C GLU A 105 6.60 6.26 4.51
N ASP A 106 5.79 5.20 4.50
CA ASP A 106 5.27 4.61 3.26
C ASP A 106 4.44 5.62 2.44
N TYR A 107 3.62 6.43 3.08
CA TYR A 107 2.83 7.47 2.41
C TYR A 107 3.73 8.56 1.83
N LYS A 108 4.68 9.06 2.62
CA LYS A 108 5.65 10.08 2.20
C LYS A 108 6.46 9.62 0.99
N ASN A 109 6.95 8.38 1.02
CA ASN A 109 7.67 7.79 -0.12
C ASN A 109 6.79 7.71 -1.37
N GLN A 110 5.55 7.25 -1.26
CA GLN A 110 4.65 7.17 -2.41
C GLN A 110 4.32 8.55 -3.00
N ILE A 111 4.06 9.56 -2.16
CA ILE A 111 3.88 10.95 -2.62
C ILE A 111 5.15 11.44 -3.33
N GLY A 112 6.32 11.26 -2.71
CA GLY A 112 7.59 11.71 -3.30
C GLY A 112 7.91 11.04 -4.64
N PHE A 113 7.51 9.78 -4.84
CA PHE A 113 7.79 9.06 -6.07
C PHE A 113 6.74 9.26 -7.16
N TRP A 114 5.46 9.41 -6.81
CA TRP A 114 4.36 9.33 -7.77
C TRP A 114 3.33 10.45 -7.67
N GLY A 115 3.48 11.38 -6.72
CA GLY A 115 2.53 12.47 -6.47
C GLY A 115 1.18 12.03 -5.87
N LYS A 116 0.98 10.73 -5.68
CA LYS A 116 -0.22 10.13 -5.10
C LYS A 116 0.16 8.95 -4.21
N ALA A 117 -0.61 8.74 -3.14
CA ALA A 117 -0.29 7.71 -2.17
C ALA A 117 -1.53 7.09 -1.55
N MET A 118 -1.45 5.78 -1.32
CA MET A 118 -2.40 5.02 -0.52
C MET A 118 -1.61 4.00 0.29
N CYS A 119 -1.26 4.37 1.52
CA CYS A 119 -0.63 3.46 2.46
C CYS A 119 -1.68 2.58 3.16
N LYS A 120 -1.22 1.57 3.91
CA LYS A 120 -2.13 0.71 4.69
C LYS A 120 -3.00 1.50 5.70
N HIS A 121 -2.50 2.60 6.26
CA HIS A 121 -3.26 3.41 7.22
C HIS A 121 -4.37 4.18 6.50
N SER A 122 -4.10 4.73 5.32
CA SER A 122 -5.11 5.36 4.47
C SER A 122 -6.19 4.35 4.07
N PHE A 123 -5.83 3.09 3.76
CA PHE A 123 -6.82 2.04 3.52
C PHE A 123 -7.67 1.71 4.75
N ALA A 124 -7.08 1.62 5.94
CA ALA A 124 -7.83 1.36 7.17
C ALA A 124 -8.81 2.51 7.47
N ALA A 125 -8.36 3.76 7.33
CA ALA A 125 -9.21 4.93 7.52
C ALA A 125 -10.35 4.96 6.49
N LEU A 126 -10.06 4.67 5.21
CA LEU A 126 -11.04 4.61 4.12
C LEU A 126 -12.16 3.59 4.41
N ASP A 127 -11.79 2.40 4.87
CA ASP A 127 -12.73 1.34 5.25
C ASP A 127 -13.57 1.75 6.47
N PHE A 128 -12.94 2.35 7.49
CA PHE A 128 -13.62 2.85 8.70
C PHE A 128 -14.68 3.92 8.39
N ILE A 129 -14.45 4.78 7.40
CA ILE A 129 -15.43 5.79 6.97
C ILE A 129 -16.45 5.25 5.96
N GLY A 130 -16.40 3.96 5.61
CA GLY A 130 -17.44 3.26 4.84
C GLY A 130 -17.27 3.23 3.32
N TYR A 131 -16.10 3.60 2.77
CA TYR A 131 -15.86 3.54 1.33
C TYR A 131 -15.12 2.25 0.92
N ARG A 132 -15.58 1.62 -0.17
CA ARG A 132 -14.98 0.37 -0.69
C ARG A 132 -13.75 0.63 -1.57
N SER A 133 -13.71 1.80 -2.19
CA SER A 133 -12.60 2.21 -3.04
C SER A 133 -12.27 3.70 -2.84
N PHE A 134 -11.03 4.07 -3.16
CA PHE A 134 -10.62 5.47 -3.14
C PHE A 134 -11.35 6.28 -4.23
N ALA A 135 -11.76 5.64 -5.34
CA ALA A 135 -12.57 6.30 -6.35
C ALA A 135 -13.97 6.64 -5.81
N ASP A 136 -14.58 5.75 -5.03
CA ASP A 136 -15.89 5.99 -4.40
C ASP A 136 -15.82 7.18 -3.45
N TYR A 137 -14.74 7.24 -2.66
CA TYR A 137 -14.45 8.37 -1.78
C TYR A 137 -14.36 9.69 -2.55
N LEU A 138 -13.55 9.73 -3.61
CA LEU A 138 -13.38 10.95 -4.41
C LEU A 138 -14.68 11.40 -5.08
N ALA A 139 -15.47 10.45 -5.61
CA ALA A 139 -16.77 10.76 -6.20
C ALA A 139 -17.72 11.37 -5.15
N ALA A 140 -17.76 10.83 -3.94
CA ALA A 140 -18.58 11.38 -2.86
C ALA A 140 -18.12 12.78 -2.40
N GLN A 141 -16.81 13.05 -2.38
CA GLN A 141 -16.29 14.38 -2.07
C GLN A 141 -16.65 15.44 -3.13
N GLN A 142 -16.71 15.04 -4.40
CA GLN A 142 -17.11 15.94 -5.49
C GLN A 142 -18.59 16.34 -5.37
N VAL A 143 -19.47 15.39 -5.05
CA VAL A 143 -20.90 15.67 -4.83
C VAL A 143 -21.12 16.59 -3.63
N ALA A 144 -20.39 16.37 -2.53
CA ALA A 144 -20.51 17.20 -1.34
C ALA A 144 -19.95 18.63 -1.48
N ALA A 145 -19.18 18.89 -2.55
CA ALA A 145 -18.58 20.19 -2.83
C ALA A 145 -19.34 21.01 -3.88
N ALA A 146 -20.32 20.41 -4.57
CA ALA A 146 -21.21 21.05 -5.54
C ALA A 146 -22.47 21.59 -4.85
#